data_AF-A0A349PMN2-F1
#
_entry.id   AF-A0A349PMN2-F1
#
_cell.length_a   1.000
_cell.length_b   1.000
_cell.length_c   1.000
_cell.angle_alpha   90.00
_cell.angle_beta   90.00
_cell.angle_gamma   90.00
#
_symmetry.space_group_name_H-M   'P 1'
#
loop_
_entity.id
_entity.type
_entity.pdbx_description
1 polymer ?
#
loop_
_entity_poly.entity_id
_entity_poly.type
_entity_poly.pdbx_seq_one_letter_code
_entity_poly.pdbx_strand_id
1 'polypeptide(L)' 'FPDFEGVIKSLGAWGGDFVLAISNENPTAYFNKKGYKTVVSYQDMIL' A
#
# COMPACT_ATOMS: atom_id res chain seq x y z
N PHE A 1 -7.40 -5.25 -5.26
CA PHE A 1 -6.42 -4.73 -6.23
C PHE A 1 -6.02 -5.86 -7.19
N PRO A 2 -6.96 -6.35 -8.01
CA PRO A 2 -6.71 -7.48 -8.89
C PRO A 2 -5.70 -7.15 -10.01
N ASP A 3 -5.51 -5.87 -10.29
CA ASP A 3 -4.66 -5.29 -11.33
C ASP A 3 -3.32 -4.72 -10.81
N PHE A 4 -2.99 -5.00 -9.54
CA PHE A 4 -1.72 -4.53 -8.97
C PHE A 4 -0.61 -5.57 -9.19
N GLU A 5 0.47 -5.15 -9.83
CA GLU A 5 1.68 -5.98 -9.97
C GLU A 5 2.50 -5.98 -8.68
N GLY A 6 2.08 -6.83 -7.76
CA GLY A 6 2.72 -6.97 -6.45
C GLY A 6 1.88 -7.80 -5.48
N VAL A 7 2.25 -7.73 -4.21
CA VAL A 7 1.54 -8.41 -3.12
C VAL A 7 0.87 -7.36 -2.25
N ILE A 8 -0.39 -7.62 -1.90
CA ILE A 8 -1.13 -6.78 -0.95
C ILE A 8 -1.63 -7.63 0.21
N LYS A 9 -1.42 -7.12 1.42
CA LYS A 9 -1.91 -7.72 2.67
C LYS A 9 -2.56 -6.63 3.52
N SER A 10 -3.67 -6.94 4.18
CA SER A 10 -4.28 -6.03 5.15
C SER A 10 -3.32 -5.78 6.33
N LEU A 11 -3.18 -4.51 6.73
CA LEU A 11 -2.36 -4.10 7.87
C LEU A 11 -3.28 -3.52 8.94
N GLY A 12 -3.83 -4.40 9.78
CA GLY A 12 -4.78 -4.05 10.85
C GLY A 12 -5.78 -5.17 11.15
N ALA A 13 -6.62 -4.96 12.16
CA ALA A 13 -7.71 -5.86 12.54
C ALA A 13 -9.07 -5.18 12.30
N TRP A 14 -10.10 -5.97 11.90
CA TRP A 14 -11.53 -5.60 11.90
C TRP A 14 -11.88 -4.27 11.20
N GLY A 15 -11.53 -4.14 9.92
CA GLY A 15 -11.86 -2.97 9.09
C GLY A 15 -10.67 -2.05 8.78
N GLY A 16 -9.45 -2.53 9.05
CA GLY A 16 -8.19 -1.77 9.05
C GLY A 16 -8.01 -0.70 7.97
N ASP A 17 -7.47 0.43 8.43
CA ASP A 17 -7.29 1.67 7.66
C ASP A 17 -6.18 1.58 6.59
N PHE A 18 -5.28 0.60 6.71
CA PHE A 18 -4.11 0.46 5.85
C PHE A 18 -3.97 -0.93 5.24
N VAL A 19 -3.34 -0.96 4.08
CA VAL A 19 -2.83 -2.17 3.44
C VAL A 19 -1.32 -2.06 3.29
N LEU A 20 -0.62 -3.16 3.50
CA LEU A 20 0.77 -3.29 3.11
C LEU A 20 0.83 -3.71 1.64
N ALA A 21 1.53 -2.93 0.83
CA ALA A 21 1.77 -3.23 -0.58
C ALA A 21 3.27 -3.43 -0.82
N ILE A 22 3.62 -4.51 -1.52
CA ILE A 22 4.99 -4.85 -1.89
C ILE A 22 5.05 -4.99 -3.41
N SER A 23 5.96 -4.25 -4.05
CA SER A 23 6.18 -4.26 -5.50
C SER A 23 7.65 -3.96 -5.82
N ASN A 24 8.11 -4.37 -7.00
CA ASN A 24 9.46 -4.04 -7.48
C ASN A 24 9.59 -2.57 -7.91
N GLU A 25 8.49 -1.99 -8.41
CA GLU A 25 8.41 -0.57 -8.79
C GLU A 25 7.73 0.26 -7.71
N ASN A 26 7.93 1.59 -7.72
CA ASN A 26 7.27 2.49 -6.78
C ASN A 26 5.75 2.55 -7.08
N PRO A 27 4.88 2.06 -6.18
CA PRO A 27 3.45 1.92 -6.46
C PRO A 27 2.64 3.19 -6.18
N THR A 28 3.29 4.29 -5.79
CA THR A 28 2.62 5.52 -5.32
C THR A 28 1.64 6.07 -6.36
N ALA A 29 2.03 6.13 -7.64
CA ALA A 29 1.16 6.64 -8.71
C ALA A 29 -0.11 5.76 -8.90
N TYR A 30 0.04 4.45 -8.77
CA TYR A 30 -1.08 3.50 -8.87
C TYR A 30 -2.09 3.72 -7.74
N PHE A 31 -1.63 3.81 -6.49
CA PHE A 31 -2.49 4.04 -5.33
C PHE A 31 -3.14 5.43 -5.35
N ASN A 32 -2.41 6.46 -5.76
CA ASN A 32 -2.96 7.80 -5.96
C ASN A 32 -4.09 7.81 -6.99
N LYS A 33 -3.93 7.13 -8.13
CA LYS A 33 -4.96 7.02 -9.18
C LYS A 33 -6.21 6.29 -8.69
N LYS A 34 -6.07 5.34 -7.76
CA LYS A 34 -7.18 4.62 -7.11
C LYS A 34 -7.84 5.40 -5.96
N GLY A 35 -7.31 6.58 -5.60
CA GLY A 35 -7.87 7.46 -4.57
C GLY A 35 -7.21 7.35 -3.18
N TYR A 36 -6.16 6.54 -3.02
CA TYR A 36 -5.41 6.42 -1.77
C TYR A 36 -4.30 7.48 -1.74
N LYS A 37 -4.54 8.57 -1.02
CA LYS A 37 -3.63 9.73 -0.98
C LYS A 37 -2.46 9.57 0.00
N THR A 38 -2.62 8.69 0.99
CA THR A 38 -1.61 8.42 2.01
C THR A 38 -0.86 7.15 1.63
N VAL A 39 0.37 7.31 1.18
CA VAL A 39 1.31 6.21 0.91
C VAL A 39 2.55 6.48 1.75
N VAL A 40 2.81 5.64 2.74
CA VAL A 40 3.95 5.75 3.65
C VAL A 40 4.97 4.70 3.24
N SER A 41 6.23 5.08 3.08
CA SER A 41 7.27 4.09 2.76
C SER A 41 7.54 3.22 4.00
N TYR A 42 7.92 1.96 3.79
CA TYR A 42 8.24 1.08 4.92
C TYR A 42 9.42 1.61 5.74
N GLN A 43 10.37 2.31 5.12
CA GLN A 43 11.52 2.93 5.79
C GLN A 43 11.09 4.03 6.77
N ASP A 44 10.01 4.76 6.49
CA ASP A 44 9.48 5.79 7.39
C ASP A 44 8.67 5.19 8.57
N MET A 45 8.36 3.89 8.52
CA MET A 45 7.57 3.20 9.55
C MET A 45 8.43 2.39 10.55
N ILE A 46 9.67 2.07 10.18
CA ILE A 46 10.59 1.32 11.03
C ILE A 46 11.48 2.27 11.84
N LEU A 47 11.84 1.85 13.07
CA LEU A 47 12.72 2.58 14.00
C LEU A 47 14.19 2.24 13.79
#